data_AF-A0AA39DGL0-F1
#
_entry.id   AF-A0AA39DGL0-F1
#
_cell.length_a   1.000
_cell.length_b   1.000
_cell.length_c   1.000
_cell.angle_alpha   90.00
_cell.angle_beta   90.00
_cell.angle_gamma   90.00
#
_symmetry.space_group_name_H-M   'P 1'
#
loop_
_entity.id
_entity.type
_entity.pdbx_description
1 polymer ?
#
loop_
_entity_poly.entity_id
_entity_poly.type
_entity_poly.pdbx_seq_one_letter_code
_entity_poly.pdbx_strand_id
1 'polypeptide(L)'
;MEKLMRWGGSNRSLSPSLLTATPKLFPQRTESVKMYFNSEKMAKTIGRLAEKTPEVGETVSGLLVKKGFTYQIMAPDDLHVFSQLSTANVAQRITIPYTGAFGVIKHRLKQIYESVESLPDEESEVPAFRVHEQVTVKHESEKHISLHWTSDPISDMVSDSIVALVLNISLEIPKVVVESEAIKTEEENGKKAEKVIHALLVSLFGDVKLGGNGNLVISVDGNVVHLDKQSGNVESENEGLKERVRVAFQRIQNAVKPIPPSVSSSFPQVFSVFSTSS
;
A
#
# COMPACT_ATOMS: atom_id res chain seq x y z
N MET A 1 -36.51 27.34 -2.72
CA MET A 1 -36.24 28.15 -3.93
C MET A 1 -35.99 27.21 -5.10
N GLU A 2 -36.62 27.43 -6.26
CA GLU A 2 -36.39 26.64 -7.48
C GLU A 2 -35.77 27.53 -8.56
N LYS A 3 -34.73 27.07 -9.27
CA LYS A 3 -34.14 27.77 -10.43
C LYS A 3 -33.78 26.77 -11.54
N LEU A 4 -33.92 27.18 -12.81
CA LEU A 4 -33.68 26.37 -14.00
C LEU A 4 -32.28 26.62 -14.57
N MET A 5 -31.53 25.55 -14.91
CA MET A 5 -30.26 25.63 -15.63
C MET A 5 -30.32 24.90 -16.97
N ARG A 6 -29.76 25.51 -18.03
CA ARG A 6 -29.56 24.90 -19.36
C ARG A 6 -28.23 24.18 -19.40
N TRP A 7 -28.20 22.96 -19.93
CA TRP A 7 -26.96 22.22 -20.18
C TRP A 7 -26.71 22.13 -21.69
N GLY A 8 -25.66 22.81 -22.16
CA GLY A 8 -25.26 22.80 -23.57
C GLY A 8 -24.26 21.68 -23.84
N GLY A 9 -24.75 20.51 -24.26
CA GLY A 9 -23.90 19.46 -24.79
C GLY A 9 -23.35 19.87 -26.16
N SER A 10 -22.05 20.18 -26.24
CA SER A 10 -21.37 20.40 -27.52
C SER A 10 -21.27 19.07 -28.26
N ASN A 11 -22.11 18.86 -29.27
CA ASN A 11 -21.96 17.74 -30.20
C ASN A 11 -21.57 18.30 -31.57
N ARG A 12 -20.34 17.96 -32.00
CA ARG A 12 -19.78 18.35 -33.28
C ARG A 12 -20.41 17.55 -34.43
N SER A 13 -20.38 18.19 -35.60
CA SER A 13 -20.65 17.71 -36.96
C SER A 13 -22.06 17.20 -37.27
N LEU A 14 -22.92 18.13 -37.71
CA LEU A 14 -23.98 17.80 -38.67
C LEU A 14 -23.38 17.83 -40.07
N SER A 15 -23.43 16.69 -40.76
CA SER A 15 -23.15 16.61 -42.20
C SER A 15 -24.24 17.37 -42.99
N PRO A 16 -23.93 18.07 -44.10
CA PRO A 16 -24.87 19.00 -44.74
C PRO A 16 -26.02 18.33 -45.53
N SER A 17 -26.13 17.00 -45.56
CA SER A 17 -26.96 16.28 -46.54
C SER A 17 -28.40 15.99 -46.10
N LEU A 18 -28.85 16.40 -44.90
CA LEU A 18 -30.20 16.10 -44.38
C LEU A 18 -31.19 17.26 -44.41
N LEU A 19 -30.84 18.42 -44.99
CA LEU A 19 -31.65 19.64 -44.90
C LEU A 19 -32.80 19.77 -45.92
N THR A 20 -33.20 18.73 -46.64
CA THR A 20 -34.29 18.88 -47.65
C THR A 20 -35.15 17.63 -47.83
N ALA A 21 -35.72 17.11 -46.75
CA ALA A 21 -36.85 16.20 -46.86
C ALA A 21 -37.93 16.63 -45.85
N THR A 22 -38.96 17.35 -46.33
CA THR A 22 -40.17 17.59 -45.55
C THR A 22 -40.76 16.24 -45.13
N PRO A 23 -40.96 15.97 -43.82
CA PRO A 23 -41.48 14.69 -43.37
C PRO A 23 -42.88 14.46 -43.96
N LYS A 24 -43.06 13.32 -44.64
CA LYS A 24 -44.35 12.90 -45.21
C LYS A 24 -45.33 12.65 -44.05
N LEU A 25 -46.16 13.65 -43.75
CA LEU A 25 -47.11 13.65 -42.62
C LEU A 25 -48.28 12.67 -42.82
N PHE A 26 -48.52 12.20 -44.04
CA PHE A 26 -49.60 11.25 -44.36
C PHE A 26 -49.04 9.95 -44.97
N PRO A 27 -48.67 8.96 -44.12
CA PRO A 27 -48.25 7.64 -44.57
C PRO A 27 -49.43 6.84 -45.13
N GLN A 28 -49.18 5.97 -46.12
CA GLN A 28 -50.16 4.94 -46.48
C GLN A 28 -50.20 3.84 -45.40
N ARG A 29 -51.24 2.99 -45.41
CA ARG A 29 -51.45 2.00 -44.35
C ARG A 29 -50.18 1.18 -44.09
N THR A 30 -49.80 1.11 -42.81
CA THR A 30 -48.68 0.31 -42.31
C THR A 30 -47.28 0.86 -42.65
N GLU A 31 -47.16 2.11 -43.13
CA GLU A 31 -45.86 2.78 -43.24
C GLU A 31 -45.47 3.45 -41.90
N SER A 32 -44.27 3.13 -41.38
CA SER A 32 -43.76 3.74 -40.15
C SER A 32 -43.16 5.13 -40.42
N VAL A 33 -43.63 6.16 -39.70
CA VAL A 33 -43.09 7.53 -39.78
C VAL A 33 -42.12 7.76 -38.62
N LYS A 34 -40.85 8.00 -38.94
CA LYS A 34 -39.83 8.35 -37.95
C LYS A 34 -39.72 9.87 -37.85
N MET A 35 -39.98 10.41 -36.67
CA MET A 35 -39.75 11.81 -36.35
C MET A 35 -38.59 11.91 -35.37
N TYR A 36 -37.65 12.80 -35.67
CA TYR A 36 -36.50 13.06 -34.82
C TYR A 36 -36.76 14.34 -34.02
N PHE A 37 -36.77 14.21 -32.70
CA PHE A 37 -36.88 15.35 -31.79
C PHE A 37 -35.55 15.51 -31.06
N ASN A 38 -34.87 16.62 -31.31
CA ASN A 38 -33.71 17.02 -30.51
C ASN A 38 -34.23 17.85 -29.33
N SER A 39 -34.35 17.24 -28.15
CA SER A 39 -34.76 17.94 -26.94
C SER A 39 -33.54 18.31 -26.08
N GLU A 40 -33.40 19.60 -25.79
CA GLU A 40 -32.45 20.07 -24.79
C GLU A 40 -32.85 19.50 -23.42
N LYS A 41 -31.91 18.85 -22.74
CA LYS A 41 -32.14 18.37 -21.37
C LYS A 41 -31.90 19.52 -20.39
N MET A 42 -32.97 19.90 -19.69
CA MET A 42 -32.96 20.94 -18.67
C MET A 42 -32.91 20.31 -17.28
N ALA A 43 -32.01 20.80 -16.44
CA ALA A 43 -31.94 20.43 -15.03
C ALA A 43 -32.32 21.62 -14.14
N LYS A 44 -33.15 21.37 -13.13
CA LYS A 44 -33.49 22.35 -12.10
C LYS A 44 -32.52 22.23 -10.94
N THR A 45 -31.91 23.32 -10.53
CA THR A 45 -31.09 23.36 -9.32
C THR A 45 -32.02 23.57 -8.13
N ILE A 46 -31.87 22.73 -7.10
CA ILE A 46 -32.68 22.78 -5.89
C ILE A 46 -31.79 22.69 -4.63
N GLY A 47 -32.37 23.09 -3.49
CA GLY A 47 -31.67 23.08 -2.20
C GLY A 47 -30.62 24.19 -2.10
N ARG A 48 -29.57 23.96 -1.31
CA ARG A 48 -28.48 24.90 -1.06
C ARG A 48 -27.72 25.28 -2.34
N LEU A 49 -27.66 24.35 -3.30
CA LEU A 49 -27.02 24.59 -4.60
C LEU A 49 -27.77 25.66 -5.42
N ALA A 50 -29.03 25.96 -5.09
CA ALA A 50 -29.84 26.99 -5.75
C ALA A 50 -29.75 28.38 -5.11
N GLU A 51 -29.08 28.51 -3.95
CA GLU A 51 -28.91 29.76 -3.23
C GLU A 51 -28.04 30.74 -4.02
N LYS A 52 -26.86 30.29 -4.45
CA LYS A 52 -25.97 31.04 -5.34
C LYS A 52 -26.28 30.71 -6.80
N THR A 53 -26.57 31.72 -7.60
CA THR A 53 -26.60 31.57 -9.06
C THR A 53 -25.17 31.51 -9.58
N PRO A 54 -24.75 30.42 -10.25
CA PRO A 54 -23.43 30.33 -10.84
C PRO A 54 -23.30 31.33 -11.98
N GLU A 55 -22.09 31.85 -12.15
CA GLU A 55 -21.76 32.70 -13.29
C GLU A 55 -21.58 31.88 -14.56
N VAL A 56 -21.62 32.55 -15.71
CA VAL A 56 -21.44 31.89 -17.01
C VAL A 56 -20.02 31.33 -17.08
N GLY A 57 -19.90 29.99 -17.14
CA GLY A 57 -18.62 29.28 -17.14
C GLY A 57 -18.21 28.68 -15.80
N GLU A 58 -18.94 28.95 -14.72
CA GLU A 58 -18.71 28.32 -13.42
C GLU A 58 -19.21 26.86 -13.43
N THR A 59 -18.35 25.92 -13.04
CA THR A 59 -18.71 24.51 -12.97
C THR A 59 -19.58 24.22 -11.75
N VAL A 60 -20.74 23.62 -11.98
CA VAL A 60 -21.65 23.20 -10.91
C VAL A 60 -21.51 21.69 -10.69
N SER A 61 -21.18 21.31 -9.46
CA SER A 61 -21.07 19.90 -9.04
C SER A 61 -22.19 19.56 -8.07
N GLY A 62 -22.81 18.40 -8.27
CA GLY A 62 -23.91 17.95 -7.43
C GLY A 62 -24.48 16.61 -7.89
N LEU A 63 -25.48 16.13 -7.16
CA LEU A 63 -26.19 14.91 -7.49
C LEU A 63 -27.32 15.21 -8.49
N LEU A 64 -27.33 14.51 -9.63
CA LEU A 64 -28.39 14.60 -10.62
C LEU A 64 -29.46 13.52 -10.37
N VAL A 65 -30.65 13.95 -9.97
CA VAL A 65 -31.81 13.08 -9.74
C VAL A 65 -32.80 13.24 -10.89
N LYS A 66 -33.17 12.12 -11.54
CA LYS A 66 -34.18 12.09 -12.59
C LYS A 66 -35.49 11.57 -12.03
N LYS A 67 -36.52 12.42 -12.00
CA LYS A 67 -37.90 12.05 -11.64
C LYS A 67 -38.79 12.16 -12.88
N GLY A 68 -39.05 11.02 -13.54
CA GLY A 68 -39.75 10.99 -14.82
C GLY A 68 -38.96 11.70 -15.92
N PHE A 69 -39.50 12.81 -16.45
CA PHE A 69 -38.85 13.65 -17.47
C PHE A 69 -38.13 14.87 -16.90
N THR A 70 -38.21 15.11 -15.58
CA THR A 70 -37.56 16.25 -14.93
C THR A 70 -36.22 15.83 -14.36
N TYR A 71 -35.19 16.63 -14.63
CA TYR A 71 -33.88 16.49 -14.02
C TYR A 71 -33.72 17.54 -12.93
N GLN A 72 -33.22 17.15 -11.76
CA GLN A 72 -32.93 18.03 -10.66
C GLN A 72 -31.48 17.84 -10.22
N ILE A 73 -30.75 18.93 -10.02
CA ILE A 73 -29.39 18.90 -9.46
C ILE A 73 -29.43 19.49 -8.05
N MET A 74 -28.84 18.78 -7.09
CA MET A 74 -28.84 19.17 -5.67
C MET A 74 -27.53 18.80 -4.98
N ALA A 75 -27.30 19.36 -3.79
CA ALA A 75 -26.21 18.91 -2.95
C ALA A 75 -26.53 17.50 -2.37
N PRO A 76 -25.52 16.64 -2.13
CA PRO A 76 -25.74 15.31 -1.56
C PRO A 76 -26.51 15.33 -0.22
N ASP A 77 -26.28 16.35 0.60
CA ASP A 77 -26.94 16.52 1.88
C ASP A 77 -28.44 16.82 1.75
N ASP A 78 -28.89 17.43 0.65
CA ASP A 78 -30.30 17.81 0.46
C ASP A 78 -31.14 16.66 -0.13
N LEU A 79 -30.51 15.51 -0.42
CA LEU A 79 -31.17 14.37 -1.05
C LEU A 79 -32.38 13.86 -0.24
N HIS A 80 -32.24 13.81 1.08
CA HIS A 80 -33.28 13.35 2.00
C HIS A 80 -34.46 14.33 2.14
N VAL A 81 -34.26 15.61 1.79
CA VAL A 81 -35.28 16.65 1.86
C VAL A 81 -36.18 16.63 0.62
N PHE A 82 -35.58 16.40 -0.56
CA PHE A 82 -36.27 16.52 -1.85
C PHE A 82 -36.56 15.18 -2.53
N SER A 83 -36.17 14.06 -1.91
CA SER A 83 -36.45 12.71 -2.39
C SER A 83 -36.81 11.78 -1.23
N GLN A 84 -37.29 10.57 -1.56
CA GLN A 84 -37.48 9.50 -0.57
C GLN A 84 -36.18 8.72 -0.30
N LEU A 85 -35.07 9.14 -0.89
CA LEU A 85 -33.76 8.51 -0.72
C LEU A 85 -33.03 9.17 0.44
N SER A 86 -32.47 8.35 1.31
CA SER A 86 -31.60 8.79 2.39
C SER A 86 -30.17 8.34 2.12
N THR A 87 -29.20 9.17 2.46
CA THR A 87 -27.78 8.79 2.45
C THR A 87 -27.51 7.93 3.69
N ALA A 88 -26.86 6.79 3.50
CA ALA A 88 -26.42 5.93 4.59
C ALA A 88 -24.93 5.68 4.45
N ASN A 89 -24.21 5.76 5.56
CA ASN A 89 -22.81 5.34 5.65
C ASN A 89 -22.79 3.88 6.10
N VAL A 90 -21.99 3.06 5.42
CA VAL A 90 -21.83 1.66 5.78
C VAL A 90 -20.63 1.53 6.70
N ALA A 91 -20.84 1.30 7.99
CA ALA A 91 -19.74 0.95 8.89
C ALA A 91 -19.40 -0.54 8.74
N GLN A 92 -18.11 -0.85 8.62
CA GLN A 92 -17.60 -2.20 8.50
C GLN A 92 -16.72 -2.56 9.69
N ARG A 93 -16.77 -3.83 10.06
CA ARG A 93 -15.97 -4.41 11.13
C ARG A 93 -15.48 -5.77 10.67
N ILE A 94 -14.18 -6.00 10.79
CA ILE A 94 -13.56 -7.31 10.57
C ILE A 94 -12.76 -7.70 11.79
N THR A 95 -12.89 -8.96 12.21
CA THR A 95 -12.07 -9.56 13.27
C THR A 95 -11.08 -10.53 12.64
N ILE A 96 -9.80 -10.38 12.98
CA ILE A 96 -8.70 -11.15 12.41
C ILE A 96 -8.00 -11.91 13.55
N PRO A 97 -7.75 -13.22 13.40
CA PRO A 97 -6.94 -13.95 14.36
C PRO A 97 -5.49 -13.46 14.31
N TYR A 98 -4.96 -13.09 15.46
CA TYR A 98 -3.60 -12.59 15.63
C TYR A 98 -3.12 -12.90 17.05
N THR A 99 -2.05 -13.68 17.16
CA THR A 99 -1.47 -14.11 18.46
C THR A 99 -0.16 -13.40 18.81
N GLY A 100 0.28 -12.46 17.96
CA GLY A 100 1.51 -11.70 18.20
C GLY A 100 1.28 -10.51 19.14
N ALA A 101 2.36 -9.82 19.51
CA ALA A 101 2.24 -8.61 20.30
C ALA A 101 1.62 -7.46 19.48
N PHE A 102 0.59 -6.80 20.00
CA PHE A 102 -0.11 -5.71 19.32
C PHE A 102 0.81 -4.56 18.85
N GLY A 103 1.90 -4.31 19.59
CA GLY A 103 2.92 -3.33 19.24
C GLY A 103 3.65 -3.64 17.92
N VAL A 104 3.76 -4.91 17.51
CA VAL A 104 4.39 -5.30 16.24
C VAL A 104 3.57 -4.81 15.06
N ILE A 105 2.24 -4.96 15.11
CA ILE A 105 1.34 -4.43 14.08
C ILE A 105 1.50 -2.92 13.99
N LYS A 106 1.45 -2.21 15.13
CA LYS A 106 1.62 -0.75 15.18
C LYS A 106 2.96 -0.32 14.59
N HIS A 107 4.05 -1.04 14.90
CA HIS A 107 5.38 -0.73 14.38
C HIS A 107 5.46 -0.93 12.87
N ARG A 108 4.96 -2.06 12.35
CA ARG A 108 4.95 -2.34 10.90
C ARG A 108 4.09 -1.35 10.13
N LEU A 109 2.94 -0.98 10.66
CA LEU A 109 2.08 0.03 10.03
C LEU A 109 2.76 1.39 9.96
N LYS A 110 3.54 1.80 10.99
CA LYS A 110 4.35 3.03 10.94
C LYS A 110 5.43 3.04 9.88
N GLN A 111 5.82 1.88 9.34
CA GLN A 111 6.77 1.82 8.20
C GLN A 111 6.07 2.05 6.85
N ILE A 112 4.75 1.87 6.79
CA ILE A 112 3.95 1.96 5.54
C ILE A 112 3.15 3.25 5.50
N TYR A 113 2.58 3.65 6.64
CA TYR A 113 1.69 4.79 6.79
C TYR A 113 2.34 5.88 7.63
N GLU A 114 2.15 7.12 7.18
CA GLU A 114 2.63 8.31 7.88
C GLU A 114 1.83 8.60 9.16
N SER A 115 0.49 8.45 9.10
CA SER A 115 -0.39 8.60 10.28
C SER A 115 -0.74 7.25 10.88
N VAL A 116 -0.18 6.97 12.07
CA VAL A 116 -0.59 5.88 12.96
C VAL A 116 -0.60 6.39 14.41
N GLU A 117 -1.76 6.82 14.86
CA GLU A 117 -1.97 7.49 16.15
C GLU A 117 -2.62 6.55 17.17
N SER A 118 -2.10 6.49 18.39
CA SER A 118 -2.83 5.80 19.48
C SER A 118 -4.06 6.59 19.87
N LEU A 119 -5.18 5.90 20.05
CA LEU A 119 -6.36 6.52 20.63
C LEU A 119 -6.15 6.67 22.15
N PRO A 120 -6.62 7.77 22.77
CA PRO A 120 -6.49 7.98 24.20
C PRO A 120 -7.23 6.89 24.98
N ASP A 121 -6.61 6.40 26.06
CA ASP A 121 -7.13 5.32 26.92
C ASP A 121 -8.43 5.70 27.67
N GLU A 122 -8.93 6.94 27.53
CA GLU A 122 -10.08 7.44 28.30
C GLU A 122 -11.45 6.95 27.78
N GLU A 123 -11.53 6.41 26.55
CA GLU A 123 -12.79 5.92 25.95
C GLU A 123 -12.84 4.39 25.73
N SER A 124 -11.78 3.64 26.03
CA SER A 124 -11.77 2.18 25.86
C SER A 124 -10.72 1.51 26.76
N GLU A 125 -11.13 0.50 27.53
CA GLU A 125 -10.23 -0.39 28.29
C GLU A 125 -9.25 -1.18 27.40
N VAL A 126 -9.43 -1.12 26.08
CA VAL A 126 -8.77 -1.97 25.10
C VAL A 126 -7.80 -1.15 24.25
N PRO A 127 -6.51 -1.55 24.15
CA PRO A 127 -5.52 -0.85 23.34
C PRO A 127 -6.00 -0.69 21.89
N ALA A 128 -5.97 0.55 21.39
CA ALA A 128 -6.42 0.89 20.06
C ALA A 128 -5.54 1.97 19.40
N PHE A 129 -5.48 1.95 18.08
CA PHE A 129 -4.85 3.00 17.29
C PHE A 129 -5.61 3.24 15.98
N ARG A 130 -5.49 4.44 15.44
CA ARG A 130 -6.07 4.86 14.17
C ARG A 130 -4.99 4.95 13.10
N VAL A 131 -5.29 4.45 11.91
CA VAL A 131 -4.43 4.47 10.73
C VAL A 131 -5.07 5.39 9.69
N HIS A 132 -4.28 6.34 9.18
CA HIS A 132 -4.72 7.27 8.12
C HIS A 132 -6.04 7.99 8.46
N GLU A 133 -6.26 8.34 9.73
CA GLU A 133 -7.48 9.02 10.23
C GLU A 133 -8.83 8.32 9.96
N GLN A 134 -8.84 7.14 9.35
CA GLN A 134 -10.05 6.50 8.81
C GLN A 134 -10.28 5.10 9.38
N VAL A 135 -9.23 4.30 9.58
CA VAL A 135 -9.35 2.90 10.01
C VAL A 135 -8.88 2.75 11.45
N THR A 136 -9.74 2.22 12.32
CA THR A 136 -9.43 1.99 13.73
C THR A 136 -9.10 0.51 13.95
N VAL A 137 -7.94 0.24 14.55
CA VAL A 137 -7.50 -1.11 14.93
C VAL A 137 -7.57 -1.26 16.45
N LYS A 138 -8.28 -2.28 16.93
CA LYS A 138 -8.49 -2.56 18.35
C LYS A 138 -7.97 -3.96 18.72
N HIS A 139 -7.39 -4.11 19.90
CA HIS A 139 -6.92 -5.39 20.42
C HIS A 139 -8.02 -6.13 21.20
N GLU A 140 -8.97 -6.75 20.51
CA GLU A 140 -10.17 -7.34 21.13
C GLU A 140 -9.88 -8.44 22.18
N SER A 141 -8.88 -9.30 21.93
CA SER A 141 -8.47 -10.38 22.83
C SER A 141 -7.02 -10.76 22.56
N GLU A 142 -6.42 -11.61 23.42
CA GLU A 142 -5.05 -12.11 23.22
C GLU A 142 -4.78 -12.78 21.86
N LYS A 143 -5.84 -13.23 21.16
CA LYS A 143 -5.74 -13.95 19.89
C LYS A 143 -6.47 -13.28 18.74
N HIS A 144 -7.07 -12.10 18.95
CA HIS A 144 -7.85 -11.44 17.91
C HIS A 144 -7.68 -9.93 17.99
N ILE A 145 -7.57 -9.33 16.81
CA ILE A 145 -7.70 -7.89 16.62
C ILE A 145 -8.98 -7.61 15.82
N SER A 146 -9.50 -6.40 15.94
CA SER A 146 -10.61 -5.95 15.11
C SER A 146 -10.32 -4.62 14.43
N LEU A 147 -10.67 -4.54 13.16
CA LEU A 147 -10.63 -3.33 12.35
C LEU A 147 -12.04 -2.78 12.25
N HIS A 148 -12.18 -1.46 12.36
CA HIS A 148 -13.44 -0.74 12.23
C HIS A 148 -13.22 0.49 11.33
N TRP A 149 -14.06 0.66 10.32
CA TRP A 149 -14.03 1.82 9.42
C TRP A 149 -15.40 2.09 8.81
N THR A 150 -15.56 3.24 8.15
CA THR A 150 -16.71 3.56 7.31
C THR A 150 -16.33 3.26 5.87
N SER A 151 -17.12 2.50 5.12
CA SER A 151 -16.80 2.07 3.75
C SER A 151 -16.75 3.26 2.79
N ASP A 152 -15.57 3.48 2.25
CA ASP A 152 -15.24 4.39 1.17
C ASP A 152 -14.02 3.85 0.39
N PRO A 153 -13.79 4.27 -0.87
CA PRO A 153 -12.72 3.69 -1.69
C PRO A 153 -11.32 3.78 -1.07
N ILE A 154 -11.05 4.79 -0.23
CA ILE A 154 -9.75 5.00 0.40
C ILE A 154 -9.65 4.15 1.66
N SER A 155 -10.65 4.21 2.53
CA SER A 155 -10.69 3.42 3.76
C SER A 155 -10.69 1.93 3.47
N ASP A 156 -11.37 1.48 2.41
CA ASP A 156 -11.45 0.07 2.02
C ASP A 156 -10.06 -0.42 1.61
N MET A 157 -9.36 0.35 0.76
CA MET A 157 -7.97 0.07 0.36
C MET A 157 -7.02 0.03 1.57
N VAL A 158 -7.16 0.95 2.52
CA VAL A 158 -6.36 0.97 3.76
C VAL A 158 -6.72 -0.22 4.66
N SER A 159 -7.98 -0.59 4.76
CA SER A 159 -8.41 -1.73 5.57
C SER A 159 -7.88 -3.05 5.01
N ASP A 160 -7.94 -3.24 3.68
CA ASP A 160 -7.42 -4.42 2.99
C ASP A 160 -5.91 -4.58 3.15
N SER A 161 -5.16 -3.47 3.09
CA SER A 161 -3.71 -3.51 3.28
C SER A 161 -3.33 -3.86 4.74
N ILE A 162 -4.08 -3.36 5.74
CA ILE A 162 -3.87 -3.70 7.15
C ILE A 162 -4.18 -5.19 7.36
N VAL A 163 -5.27 -5.70 6.79
CA VAL A 163 -5.61 -7.13 6.85
C VAL A 163 -4.48 -7.96 6.26
N ALA A 164 -4.00 -7.62 5.06
CA ALA A 164 -2.90 -8.31 4.39
C ALA A 164 -1.63 -8.28 5.24
N LEU A 165 -1.30 -7.14 5.84
CA LEU A 165 -0.13 -6.99 6.71
C LEU A 165 -0.24 -7.91 7.94
N VAL A 166 -1.38 -7.91 8.62
CA VAL A 166 -1.59 -8.71 9.83
C VAL A 166 -1.48 -10.20 9.51
N LEU A 167 -2.07 -10.63 8.40
CA LEU A 167 -1.97 -12.01 7.92
C LEU A 167 -0.52 -12.36 7.57
N ASN A 168 0.22 -11.46 6.91
CA ASN A 168 1.62 -11.68 6.58
C ASN A 168 2.50 -11.81 7.83
N ILE A 169 2.30 -10.95 8.83
CA ILE A 169 3.01 -11.05 10.12
C ILE A 169 2.72 -12.41 10.78
N SER A 170 1.47 -12.88 10.73
CA SER A 170 1.10 -14.19 11.29
C SER A 170 1.75 -15.37 10.56
N LEU A 171 2.07 -15.24 9.27
CA LEU A 171 2.79 -16.25 8.49
C LEU A 171 4.30 -16.24 8.76
N GLU A 172 4.86 -15.06 9.06
CA GLU A 172 6.29 -14.86 9.34
C GLU A 172 6.71 -15.24 10.77
N ILE A 173 5.82 -15.80 11.59
CA ILE A 173 6.17 -16.33 12.93
C ILE A 173 6.45 -17.85 12.82
N PRO A 174 7.70 -18.29 12.56
CA PRO A 174 8.12 -19.62 13.00
C PRO A 174 8.22 -19.60 14.53
N LYS A 175 7.85 -20.72 15.18
CA LYS A 175 8.07 -21.00 16.61
C LYS A 175 9.51 -20.64 17.00
N VAL A 176 9.75 -19.42 17.46
CA VAL A 176 11.00 -19.02 18.09
C VAL A 176 10.63 -18.12 19.25
N VAL A 177 11.11 -18.57 20.40
CA VAL A 177 10.95 -18.01 21.74
C VAL A 177 11.08 -16.49 21.72
N VAL A 178 10.09 -15.84 22.31
CA VAL A 178 10.09 -14.40 22.58
C VAL A 178 11.21 -14.10 23.57
N GLU A 179 12.33 -13.59 23.09
CA GLU A 179 13.16 -12.68 23.88
C GLU A 179 12.88 -11.27 23.41
N SER A 180 12.17 -10.55 24.27
CA SER A 180 11.96 -9.12 24.19
C SER A 180 13.28 -8.40 24.42
N GLU A 181 13.80 -7.68 23.43
CA GLU A 181 14.86 -6.71 23.68
C GLU A 181 14.55 -5.35 23.07
N ALA A 182 14.45 -4.38 23.98
CA ALA A 182 14.38 -2.97 23.73
C ALA A 182 15.76 -2.43 23.30
N ILE A 183 15.74 -1.51 22.32
CA ILE A 183 16.64 -0.37 22.12
C ILE A 183 18.05 -0.48 22.75
N LYS A 184 19.11 -0.61 21.93
CA LYS A 184 20.36 0.20 21.99
C LYS A 184 21.44 -0.19 20.95
N THR A 185 21.87 0.84 20.20
CA THR A 185 23.25 1.24 19.81
C THR A 185 24.20 0.28 19.04
N GLU A 186 25.00 0.88 18.15
CA GLU A 186 25.93 0.34 17.14
C GLU A 186 26.87 -0.82 17.57
N GLU A 187 27.06 -1.05 18.87
CA GLU A 187 27.87 -2.15 19.41
C GLU A 187 27.17 -3.53 19.27
N GLU A 188 25.84 -3.55 19.12
CA GLU A 188 25.05 -4.76 18.90
C GLU A 188 25.13 -5.28 17.45
N ASN A 189 25.47 -4.44 16.48
CA ASN A 189 25.56 -4.86 15.08
C ASN A 189 26.71 -5.87 14.87
N GLY A 190 27.82 -5.70 15.60
CA GLY A 190 28.92 -6.66 15.63
C GLY A 190 28.48 -8.02 16.18
N LYS A 191 27.75 -8.02 17.30
CA LYS A 191 27.23 -9.25 17.93
C LYS A 191 26.14 -9.94 17.09
N LYS A 192 25.30 -9.17 16.40
CA LYS A 192 24.30 -9.68 15.43
C LYS A 192 24.97 -10.28 14.20
N ALA A 193 25.97 -9.60 13.64
CA ALA A 193 26.78 -10.12 12.54
C ALA A 193 27.49 -11.43 12.93
N GLU A 194 28.06 -11.51 14.13
CA GLU A 194 28.69 -12.73 14.65
C GLU A 194 27.71 -13.90 14.80
N LYS A 195 26.50 -13.64 15.31
CA LYS A 195 25.42 -14.65 15.41
C LYS A 195 24.99 -15.14 14.02
N VAL A 196 24.88 -14.25 13.04
CA VAL A 196 24.53 -14.58 11.65
C VAL A 196 25.64 -15.41 10.99
N ILE A 197 26.91 -15.02 11.15
CA ILE A 197 28.06 -15.76 10.65
C ILE A 197 28.08 -17.19 11.23
N HIS A 198 27.85 -17.33 12.54
CA HIS A 198 27.79 -18.63 13.19
C HIS A 198 26.64 -19.50 12.64
N ALA A 199 25.44 -18.95 12.51
CA ALA A 199 24.27 -19.68 12.00
C ALA A 199 24.46 -20.15 10.55
N LEU A 200 25.08 -19.33 9.69
CA LEU A 200 25.35 -19.71 8.30
C LEU A 200 26.42 -20.80 8.19
N LEU A 201 27.45 -20.76 9.05
CA LEU A 201 28.46 -21.82 9.10
C LEU A 201 27.86 -23.15 9.60
N VAL A 202 27.00 -23.11 10.63
CA VAL A 202 26.22 -24.28 11.08
C VAL A 202 25.35 -24.83 9.94
N SER A 203 24.69 -23.95 9.18
CA SER A 203 23.88 -24.39 8.03
C SER A 203 24.68 -25.04 6.91
N LEU A 204 25.93 -24.61 6.67
CA LEU A 204 26.76 -25.11 5.57
C LEU A 204 27.57 -26.36 5.95
N PHE A 205 27.97 -26.49 7.21
CA PHE A 205 28.92 -27.52 7.66
C PHE A 205 28.40 -28.38 8.82
N GLY A 206 27.22 -28.09 9.37
CA GLY A 206 26.58 -28.91 10.40
C GLY A 206 27.11 -28.62 11.81
N ASP A 207 28.21 -29.27 12.22
CA ASP A 207 28.72 -29.17 13.59
C ASP A 207 29.79 -28.08 13.72
N VAL A 208 29.41 -26.95 14.31
CA VAL A 208 30.29 -25.80 14.57
C VAL A 208 30.24 -25.45 16.05
N LYS A 209 31.40 -25.49 16.72
CA LYS A 209 31.55 -25.22 18.15
C LYS A 209 32.44 -24.00 18.38
N LEU A 210 32.16 -23.26 19.44
CA LEU A 210 33.06 -22.20 19.91
C LEU A 210 34.21 -22.82 20.71
N GLY A 211 35.45 -22.59 20.24
CA GLY A 211 36.67 -22.85 21.00
C GLY A 211 36.94 -21.75 22.04
N GLY A 212 37.77 -22.06 23.04
CA GLY A 212 38.03 -21.20 24.21
C GLY A 212 38.65 -19.83 23.92
N ASN A 213 39.03 -19.54 22.68
CA ASN A 213 39.86 -18.38 22.31
C ASN A 213 39.18 -17.48 21.27
N GLY A 214 37.87 -17.67 21.00
CA GLY A 214 37.16 -16.97 19.92
C GLY A 214 37.23 -17.67 18.56
N ASN A 215 37.93 -18.80 18.46
CA ASN A 215 38.01 -19.63 17.26
C ASN A 215 36.75 -20.52 17.12
N LEU A 216 36.35 -20.82 15.89
CA LEU A 216 35.30 -21.78 15.55
C LEU A 216 35.95 -23.12 15.21
N VAL A 217 35.45 -24.19 15.81
CA VAL A 217 35.85 -25.56 15.53
C VAL A 217 34.73 -26.21 14.72
N ILE A 218 34.99 -26.50 13.45
CA ILE A 218 34.04 -27.10 12.52
C ILE A 218 34.42 -28.56 12.32
N SER A 219 33.47 -29.47 12.52
CA SER A 219 33.68 -30.91 12.35
C SER A 219 32.83 -31.44 11.19
N VAL A 220 33.48 -31.94 10.14
CA VAL A 220 32.80 -32.50 8.96
C VAL A 220 33.42 -33.86 8.65
N ASP A 221 32.60 -34.92 8.68
CA ASP A 221 32.99 -36.29 8.31
C ASP A 221 34.28 -36.78 9.00
N GLY A 222 34.46 -36.44 10.28
CA GLY A 222 35.63 -36.81 11.08
C GLY A 222 36.86 -35.93 10.91
N ASN A 223 36.83 -34.93 10.02
CA ASN A 223 37.88 -33.93 9.87
C ASN A 223 37.53 -32.67 10.66
N VAL A 224 38.51 -32.14 11.38
CA VAL A 224 38.34 -30.94 12.21
C VAL A 224 39.02 -29.75 11.53
N VAL A 225 38.35 -28.60 11.57
CA VAL A 225 38.83 -27.33 11.05
C VAL A 225 38.78 -26.28 12.15
N HIS A 226 39.88 -25.59 12.37
CA HIS A 226 39.98 -24.45 13.28
C HIS A 226 39.97 -23.16 12.47
N LEU A 227 38.95 -22.34 12.68
CA LEU A 227 38.75 -21.05 12.01
C LEU A 227 38.90 -19.93 13.04
N ASP A 228 39.84 -19.03 12.81
CA ASP A 228 39.96 -17.79 13.57
C ASP A 228 39.01 -16.72 12.98
N LYS A 229 38.08 -16.24 13.81
CA LYS A 229 37.07 -15.26 13.41
C LYS A 229 37.65 -13.90 13.05
N GLN A 230 38.77 -13.51 13.66
CA GLN A 230 39.38 -12.18 13.49
C GLN A 230 40.33 -12.14 12.31
N SER A 231 41.21 -13.14 12.18
CA SER A 231 42.18 -13.20 11.09
C SER A 231 41.63 -13.85 9.82
N GLY A 232 40.55 -14.63 9.92
CA GLY A 232 40.05 -15.46 8.82
C GLY A 232 40.98 -16.62 8.45
N ASN A 233 41.96 -16.94 9.31
CA ASN A 233 42.85 -18.07 9.10
C ASN A 233 42.13 -19.39 9.38
N VAL A 234 42.39 -20.39 8.55
CA VAL A 234 41.75 -21.71 8.60
C VAL A 234 42.83 -22.79 8.66
N GLU A 235 42.85 -23.55 9.75
CA GLU A 235 43.78 -24.65 9.98
C GLU A 235 43.02 -25.99 9.95
N SER A 236 43.47 -26.92 9.11
CA SER A 236 42.92 -28.28 9.04
C SER A 236 43.94 -29.23 8.42
N GLU A 237 43.88 -30.50 8.80
CA GLU A 237 44.68 -31.59 8.20
C GLU A 237 44.23 -31.89 6.76
N ASN A 238 43.00 -31.50 6.38
CA ASN A 238 42.45 -31.72 5.05
C ASN A 238 42.43 -30.40 4.25
N GLU A 239 43.36 -30.27 3.30
CA GLU A 239 43.48 -29.07 2.45
C GLU A 239 42.23 -28.77 1.61
N GLY A 240 41.47 -29.80 1.19
CA GLY A 240 40.23 -29.61 0.44
C GLY A 240 39.10 -29.03 1.29
N LEU A 241 38.99 -29.46 2.56
CA LEU A 241 38.01 -28.93 3.50
C LEU A 241 38.41 -27.53 3.98
N LYS A 242 39.71 -27.30 4.21
CA LYS A 242 40.29 -26.00 4.57
C LYS A 242 39.94 -24.91 3.55
N GLU A 243 40.16 -25.18 2.26
CA GLU A 243 39.87 -24.21 1.21
C GLU A 243 38.35 -23.94 1.08
N ARG A 244 37.51 -24.98 1.23
CA ARG A 244 36.05 -24.82 1.22
C ARG A 244 35.53 -23.95 2.36
N VAL A 245 36.05 -24.15 3.59
CA VAL A 245 35.69 -23.34 4.75
C VAL A 245 36.18 -21.91 4.58
N ARG A 246 37.40 -21.71 4.09
CA ARG A 246 37.97 -20.38 3.80
C ARG A 246 37.12 -19.59 2.81
N VAL A 247 36.78 -20.19 1.67
CA VAL A 247 35.95 -19.54 0.63
C VAL A 247 34.55 -19.23 1.15
N ALA A 248 33.93 -20.16 1.89
CA ALA A 248 32.61 -19.95 2.48
C ALA A 248 32.63 -18.80 3.50
N PHE A 249 33.61 -18.78 4.40
CA PHE A 249 33.75 -17.73 5.39
C PHE A 249 33.98 -16.35 4.76
N GLN A 250 34.82 -16.26 3.73
CA GLN A 250 35.06 -15.01 3.01
C GLN A 250 33.79 -14.49 2.31
N ARG A 251 33.00 -15.39 1.70
CA ARG A 251 31.71 -15.02 1.08
C ARG A 251 30.71 -14.50 2.11
N ILE A 252 30.62 -15.16 3.26
CA ILE A 252 29.72 -14.75 4.35
C ILE A 252 30.16 -13.40 4.92
N GLN A 253 31.45 -13.20 5.18
CA GLN A 253 31.96 -11.91 5.66
C GLN A 253 31.69 -10.76 4.68
N ASN A 254 31.84 -11.00 3.38
CA ASN A 254 31.56 -9.99 2.35
C ASN A 254 30.06 -9.68 2.23
N ALA A 255 29.18 -10.63 2.55
CA ALA A 255 27.72 -10.43 2.53
C ALA A 255 27.20 -9.75 3.81
N VAL A 256 27.88 -9.94 4.95
CA VAL A 256 27.44 -9.45 6.27
C VAL A 256 28.02 -8.05 6.59
N LYS A 257 29.12 -7.63 5.94
CA LYS A 257 29.63 -6.26 6.08
C LYS A 257 28.77 -5.28 5.27
N PRO A 258 28.23 -4.22 5.88
CA PRO A 258 27.52 -3.18 5.13
C PRO A 258 28.46 -2.52 4.13
N ILE A 259 27.95 -2.22 2.93
CA ILE A 259 28.70 -1.44 1.93
C ILE A 259 29.01 -0.08 2.57
N PRO A 260 30.29 0.31 2.72
CA PRO A 260 30.62 1.61 3.29
C PRO A 260 30.06 2.72 2.39
N PRO A 261 29.40 3.74 2.95
CA PRO A 261 28.94 4.89 2.18
C PRO A 261 30.15 5.80 1.87
N SER A 262 31.03 5.37 0.98
CA SER A 262 32.00 6.22 0.28
C SER A 262 32.87 5.41 -0.68
N VAL A 263 32.32 5.16 -1.88
CA VAL A 263 33.10 5.26 -3.13
C VAL A 263 32.18 5.87 -4.19
N SER A 264 31.80 7.13 -3.99
CA SER A 264 31.52 8.01 -5.13
C SER A 264 32.88 8.51 -5.65
N SER A 265 33.56 7.71 -6.45
CA SER A 265 34.68 8.22 -7.25
C SER A 265 34.62 7.69 -8.67
N SER A 266 34.45 8.68 -9.56
CA SER A 266 34.88 8.70 -10.97
C SER A 266 34.33 7.61 -11.91
N PHE A 267 33.17 7.90 -12.50
CA PHE A 267 32.99 7.58 -13.92
C PHE A 267 34.02 8.41 -14.73
N PRO A 268 34.84 7.81 -15.59
CA PRO A 268 35.67 8.58 -16.51
C PRO A 268 34.75 9.30 -17.51
N GLN A 269 34.82 10.64 -17.53
CA GLN A 269 34.30 11.42 -18.65
C GLN A 269 35.04 11.00 -19.92
N VAL A 270 34.32 10.37 -20.83
CA VAL A 270 34.80 10.14 -22.19
C VAL A 270 34.86 11.49 -22.89
N PHE A 271 36.06 12.03 -23.04
CA PHE A 271 36.34 13.16 -23.92
C PHE A 271 35.92 12.81 -25.35
N SER A 272 34.99 13.57 -25.91
CA SER A 272 34.76 13.64 -27.35
C SER A 272 35.74 14.63 -27.97
N VAL A 273 36.74 14.11 -28.68
CA VAL A 273 37.49 14.90 -29.67
C VAL A 273 37.55 14.06 -30.94
N PHE A 274 36.64 14.33 -31.88
CA PHE A 274 36.85 14.02 -33.29
C PHE A 274 37.05 15.34 -34.02
N SER A 275 38.33 15.64 -34.29
CA SER A 275 38.75 16.59 -35.30
C SER A 275 38.89 15.83 -36.61
N THR A 276 37.99 16.07 -37.57
CA THR A 276 38.16 15.62 -38.95
C THR A 276 38.88 16.69 -39.74
N SER A 277 40.11 16.38 -40.17
CA SER A 277 40.84 17.10 -41.20
C SER A 277 40.76 16.31 -42.51
N SER A 278 39.92 16.76 -43.44
CA SER A 278 40.12 16.83 -44.91
C SER A 278 38.82 17.29 -45.55
#